data_AF-A0A9W8TMK4-F1
#
_entry.id   AF-A0A9W8TMK4-F1
#
_cell.length_a   1.000
_cell.length_b   1.000
_cell.length_c   1.000
_cell.angle_alpha   90.00
_cell.angle_beta   90.00
_cell.angle_gamma   90.00
#
_symmetry.space_group_name_H-M   'P 1'
#
loop_
_entity.id
_entity.type
_entity.pdbx_description
1 polymer ?
#
loop_
_entity_poly.entity_id
_entity_poly.type
_entity_poly.pdbx_seq_one_letter_code
_entity_poly.pdbx_strand_id
1 'polypeptide(L)'
;MISSYGKQEDAMKPAENVVCDILNECVDTQSGGNFSTNAHRQPRVLLHIIGNGGLSSATNLLVALERRTKKSLPVVGLICDSAPMGASYTNACRALTYSYMIDFTTDLPYSPLIWLLVHAVLAIIYLFTGLTGYETPMAHWRRSILSKKLIDCDKVYYFSSIDDKVIDWKDVLSHAKQARKEGWEVKELLYDYTPHCGHIRREKQRINYEDAVYYLWEGKKI
;
A
#
# COMPACT_ATOMS: atom_id res chain seq x y z
N MET A 1 -6.75 -2.46 21.86
CA MET A 1 -7.39 -3.12 20.72
C MET A 1 -6.46 -4.23 20.25
N ILE A 2 -6.83 -5.48 20.45
CA ILE A 2 -6.15 -6.62 19.81
C ILE A 2 -6.45 -6.46 18.33
N SER A 3 -5.42 -6.20 17.52
CA SER A 3 -5.60 -6.18 16.07
C SER A 3 -6.08 -7.56 15.63
N SER A 4 -7.18 -7.61 14.86
CA SER A 4 -7.66 -8.86 14.23
C SER A 4 -6.62 -9.50 13.30
N TYR A 5 -5.47 -8.84 13.09
CA TYR A 5 -4.40 -9.24 12.18
C TYR A 5 -3.12 -9.72 12.90
N GLY A 6 -3.17 -10.06 14.20
CA GLY A 6 -1.99 -10.46 14.98
C GLY A 6 -1.10 -11.53 14.32
N LYS A 7 -1.68 -12.53 13.64
CA LYS A 7 -0.91 -13.55 12.89
C LYS A 7 -0.14 -12.97 11.71
N GLN A 8 -0.70 -11.98 11.02
CA GLN A 8 -0.06 -11.34 9.86
C GLN A 8 1.01 -10.36 10.32
N GLU A 9 0.78 -9.66 11.44
CA GLU A 9 1.80 -8.85 12.10
C GLU A 9 2.97 -9.72 12.59
N ASP A 10 2.70 -10.89 13.18
CA ASP A 10 3.74 -11.86 13.58
C ASP A 10 4.57 -12.34 12.38
N ALA A 11 3.94 -12.52 11.21
CA ALA A 11 4.64 -12.88 9.99
C ALA A 11 5.57 -11.77 9.47
N MET A 12 5.42 -10.52 9.93
CA MET A 12 6.28 -9.39 9.55
C MET A 12 7.56 -9.30 10.39
N LYS A 13 7.70 -10.08 11.47
CA LYS A 13 8.87 -10.05 12.38
C LYS A 13 10.24 -10.11 11.66
N PRO A 14 10.45 -10.94 10.62
CA PRO A 14 11.72 -10.94 9.90
C PRO A 14 12.03 -9.59 9.23
N ALA A 15 11.04 -8.98 8.58
CA ALA A 15 11.20 -7.67 7.94
C ALA A 15 11.35 -6.55 8.97
N GLU A 16 10.60 -6.65 10.07
CA GLU A 16 10.68 -5.72 11.19
C GLU A 16 12.08 -5.64 11.80
N ASN A 17 12.75 -6.79 11.97
CA ASN A 17 14.13 -6.84 12.44
C ASN A 17 15.08 -6.09 11.50
N VAL A 18 15.03 -6.40 10.20
CA VAL A 18 15.89 -5.74 9.19
C VAL A 18 15.69 -4.23 9.18
N VAL A 19 14.45 -3.76 9.24
CA VAL A 19 14.16 -2.32 9.28
C VAL A 19 14.70 -1.70 10.57
N CYS A 20 14.49 -2.33 11.72
CA CYS A 20 15.02 -1.83 12.99
C CYS A 20 16.55 -1.75 13.00
N ASP A 21 17.23 -2.77 12.45
CA ASP A 21 18.69 -2.81 12.39
C ASP A 21 19.23 -1.64 11.56
N ILE A 22 18.66 -1.39 10.37
CA ILE A 22 19.01 -0.25 9.51
C ILE A 22 18.76 1.09 10.22
N LEU A 23 17.62 1.21 10.93
CA LEU A 23 17.30 2.42 11.67
C LEU A 23 18.32 2.67 12.80
N ASN A 24 18.74 1.63 13.51
CA ASN A 24 19.72 1.73 14.60
C ASN A 24 21.12 2.07 14.07
N GLU A 25 21.56 1.46 12.97
CA GLU A 25 22.84 1.80 12.32
C GLU A 25 22.93 3.29 11.96
N CYS A 26 21.82 3.88 11.48
CA CYS A 26 21.75 5.31 11.16
C CYS A 26 21.84 6.21 12.40
N VAL A 27 21.42 5.73 13.57
CA VAL A 27 21.49 6.47 14.85
C VAL A 27 22.89 6.36 15.48
N ASP A 28 23.48 5.17 15.49
CA ASP A 28 24.80 4.94 16.09
C ASP A 28 25.89 5.74 15.38
N THR A 29 25.77 5.88 14.06
CA THR A 29 26.68 6.71 13.23
C THR A 29 26.62 8.20 13.60
N GLN A 30 25.57 8.67 14.28
CA GLN A 30 25.45 10.07 14.72
C GLN A 30 26.15 10.35 16.06
N SER A 31 26.48 9.32 16.85
CA SER A 31 27.02 9.47 18.21
C SER A 31 28.55 9.34 18.32
N GLY A 32 29.24 8.89 17.26
CA GLY A 32 30.71 8.75 17.22
C GLY A 32 31.38 9.85 16.40
N GLY A 33 31.99 10.84 17.06
CA GLY A 33 32.60 12.01 16.42
C GLY A 33 33.94 11.77 15.68
N ASN A 34 34.23 12.71 14.77
CA ASN A 34 35.51 13.03 14.09
C ASN A 34 35.98 12.13 12.93
N PHE A 35 35.45 12.34 11.72
CA PHE A 35 36.23 12.64 10.50
C PHE A 35 35.29 13.10 9.34
N SER A 36 35.84 13.90 8.43
CA SER A 36 35.24 14.77 7.40
C SER A 36 34.09 14.22 6.51
N THR A 37 33.11 15.12 6.29
CA THR A 37 32.23 15.28 5.10
C THR A 37 31.48 14.05 4.58
N ASN A 38 30.34 13.74 5.20
CA ASN A 38 29.09 13.47 4.50
C ASN A 38 27.94 13.64 5.50
N ALA A 39 26.96 14.45 5.13
CA ALA A 39 25.85 14.92 5.97
C ALA A 39 25.26 13.84 6.91
N HIS A 40 24.95 14.24 8.14
CA HIS A 40 24.13 13.51 9.12
C HIS A 40 23.08 12.63 8.42
N ARG A 41 23.33 11.31 8.31
CA ARG A 41 22.43 10.41 7.59
C ARG A 41 21.25 10.05 8.48
N GLN A 42 20.24 10.92 8.51
CA GLN A 42 18.89 10.51 8.89
C GLN A 42 18.47 9.35 7.97
N PRO A 43 17.84 8.28 8.50
CA PRO A 43 17.40 7.16 7.68
C PRO A 43 16.42 7.66 6.60
N ARG A 44 16.77 7.40 5.33
CA ARG A 44 15.92 7.72 4.17
C ARG A 44 15.30 6.42 3.67
N VAL A 45 14.02 6.21 3.97
CA VAL A 45 13.27 5.03 3.52
C VAL A 45 12.21 5.48 2.52
N LEU A 46 12.12 4.83 1.36
CA LEU A 46 11.01 5.00 0.43
C LEU A 46 10.10 3.80 0.53
N LEU A 47 8.82 4.02 0.81
CA LEU A 47 7.85 2.92 0.91
C LEU A 47 7.13 2.77 -0.43
N HIS A 48 7.53 1.76 -1.20
CA HIS A 48 6.93 1.44 -2.48
C HIS A 48 5.96 0.26 -2.34
N ILE A 49 4.68 0.55 -2.47
CA ILE A 49 3.56 -0.37 -2.27
C ILE A 49 2.98 -0.75 -3.63
N ILE A 50 2.97 -2.03 -3.94
CA ILE A 50 2.48 -2.58 -5.20
C ILE A 50 1.24 -3.44 -4.94
N GLY A 51 0.10 -3.02 -5.50
CA GLY A 51 -1.19 -3.68 -5.36
C GLY A 51 -1.75 -3.69 -3.93
N ASN A 52 -2.97 -4.21 -3.77
CA ASN A 52 -3.60 -4.34 -2.45
C ASN A 52 -2.88 -5.34 -1.54
N GLY A 53 -2.24 -6.37 -2.11
CA GLY A 53 -1.40 -7.30 -1.37
C GLY A 53 -0.24 -6.59 -0.69
N GLY A 54 0.45 -5.71 -1.43
CA GLY A 54 1.47 -4.82 -0.88
C GLY A 54 0.91 -3.88 0.18
N LEU A 55 -0.29 -3.34 -0.01
CA LEU A 55 -0.96 -2.45 0.96
C LEU A 55 -1.20 -3.15 2.30
N SER A 56 -1.66 -4.40 2.24
CA SER A 56 -1.87 -5.26 3.41
C SER A 56 -0.54 -5.52 4.13
N SER A 57 0.49 -5.95 3.40
CA SER A 57 1.82 -6.21 3.98
C SER A 57 2.43 -4.95 4.59
N ALA A 58 2.38 -3.82 3.88
CA ALA A 58 2.88 -2.53 4.35
C ALA A 58 2.16 -2.07 5.62
N THR A 59 0.82 -2.19 5.66
CA THR A 59 0.02 -1.84 6.85
C THR A 59 0.45 -2.68 8.06
N ASN A 60 0.54 -4.00 7.89
CA ASN A 60 0.93 -4.89 8.98
C ASN A 60 2.36 -4.63 9.46
N LEU A 61 3.30 -4.39 8.53
CA LEU A 61 4.69 -4.04 8.86
C LEU A 61 4.75 -2.71 9.64
N LEU A 62 4.07 -1.67 9.18
CA LEU A 62 4.03 -0.36 9.83
C LEU A 62 3.44 -0.44 11.24
N VAL A 63 2.35 -1.21 11.41
CA VAL A 63 1.74 -1.43 12.73
C VAL A 63 2.67 -2.19 13.66
N ALA A 64 3.35 -3.24 13.16
CA ALA A 64 4.33 -3.99 13.95
C ALA A 64 5.51 -3.08 14.38
N LEU A 65 6.07 -2.31 13.45
CA LEU A 65 7.15 -1.35 13.71
C LEU A 65 6.75 -0.28 14.72
N GLU A 66 5.56 0.33 14.59
CA GLU A 66 5.06 1.32 15.56
C GLU A 66 4.92 0.69 16.94
N ARG A 67 4.44 -0.55 17.03
CA ARG A 67 4.30 -1.22 18.32
C ARG A 67 5.62 -1.51 19.00
N ARG A 68 6.65 -1.90 18.25
CA ARG A 68 7.98 -2.18 18.80
C ARG A 68 8.75 -0.91 19.12
N THR A 69 8.84 0.01 18.16
CA THR A 69 9.69 1.20 18.26
C THR A 69 9.01 2.36 18.98
N LYS A 70 7.66 2.33 19.10
CA LYS A 70 6.82 3.44 19.58
C LYS A 70 7.01 4.74 18.78
N LYS A 71 7.49 4.62 17.55
CA LYS A 71 7.75 5.72 16.63
C LYS A 71 7.10 5.42 15.28
N SER A 72 6.71 6.48 14.59
CA SER A 72 6.36 6.41 13.17
C SER A 72 7.61 6.09 12.35
N LEU A 73 7.44 5.37 11.23
CA LEU A 73 8.54 5.07 10.34
C LEU A 73 8.94 6.34 9.57
N PRO A 74 10.19 6.83 9.69
CA PRO A 74 10.67 7.93 8.87
C PRO A 74 10.77 7.48 7.41
N VAL A 75 9.94 8.07 6.55
CA VAL A 75 9.97 7.79 5.11
C VAL A 75 10.08 9.10 4.33
N VAL A 76 10.75 9.06 3.18
CA VAL A 76 10.84 10.22 2.28
C VAL A 76 9.52 10.44 1.51
N GLY A 77 8.74 9.38 1.36
CA GLY A 77 7.43 9.38 0.73
C GLY A 77 6.92 7.96 0.49
N LEU A 78 5.68 7.88 0.00
CA LEU A 78 5.05 6.64 -0.42
C LEU A 78 4.80 6.63 -1.92
N ILE A 79 4.92 5.44 -2.50
CA ILE A 79 4.39 5.14 -3.83
C ILE A 79 3.33 4.07 -3.67
N CYS A 80 2.14 4.33 -4.19
CA CYS A 80 1.05 3.36 -4.29
C CYS A 80 0.82 3.05 -5.76
N ASP A 81 1.33 1.90 -6.21
CA ASP A 81 1.13 1.36 -7.56
C ASP A 81 -0.08 0.44 -7.56
N SER A 82 -1.06 0.77 -8.40
CA SER A 82 -2.29 0.00 -8.55
C SER A 82 -3.00 -0.24 -7.21
N ALA A 83 -3.04 0.79 -6.37
CA ALA A 83 -3.63 0.76 -5.03
C ALA A 83 -3.93 2.18 -4.54
N PRO A 84 -4.86 2.39 -3.59
CA PRO A 84 -5.71 1.38 -2.95
C PRO A 84 -7.08 1.20 -3.65
N MET A 85 -7.59 -0.02 -3.64
CA MET A 85 -8.97 -0.33 -4.06
C MET A 85 -10.00 0.25 -3.09
N GLY A 86 -11.22 0.53 -3.59
CA GLY A 86 -12.33 0.96 -2.75
C GLY A 86 -12.87 -0.18 -1.88
N ALA A 87 -13.44 0.15 -0.71
CA ALA A 87 -13.97 -0.81 0.25
C ALA A 87 -15.39 -1.32 -0.05
N SER A 88 -15.80 -1.34 -1.33
CA SER A 88 -17.14 -1.74 -1.75
C SER A 88 -17.25 -3.26 -1.96
N TYR A 89 -18.47 -3.79 -1.89
CA TYR A 89 -18.74 -5.21 -2.12
C TYR A 89 -18.28 -5.67 -3.51
N THR A 90 -18.58 -4.88 -4.54
CA THR A 90 -18.21 -5.16 -5.93
C THR A 90 -16.70 -5.26 -6.11
N ASN A 91 -15.95 -4.41 -5.42
CA ASN A 91 -14.50 -4.44 -5.41
C ASN A 91 -13.94 -5.68 -4.69
N ALA A 92 -14.55 -6.06 -3.56
CA ALA A 92 -14.20 -7.29 -2.87
C ALA A 92 -14.44 -8.53 -3.75
N CYS A 93 -15.55 -8.58 -4.51
CA CYS A 93 -15.78 -9.62 -5.53
C CYS A 93 -14.66 -9.64 -6.57
N ARG A 94 -14.34 -8.48 -7.18
CA ARG A 94 -13.28 -8.39 -8.21
C ARG A 94 -11.93 -8.87 -7.71
N ALA A 95 -11.55 -8.47 -6.50
CA ALA A 95 -10.28 -8.89 -5.88
C ALA A 95 -10.19 -10.41 -5.68
N LEU A 96 -11.28 -11.04 -5.21
CA LEU A 96 -11.33 -12.49 -5.03
C LEU A 96 -11.32 -13.23 -6.37
N THR A 97 -12.13 -12.79 -7.33
CA THR A 97 -12.18 -13.40 -8.67
C THR A 97 -10.82 -13.38 -9.34
N TYR A 98 -10.09 -12.25 -9.27
CA TYR A 98 -8.75 -12.13 -9.82
C TYR A 98 -7.72 -13.00 -9.06
N SER A 99 -7.74 -12.99 -7.72
CA SER A 99 -6.77 -13.75 -6.91
C SER A 99 -6.87 -15.27 -7.13
N TYR A 100 -8.08 -15.77 -7.39
CA TYR A 100 -8.30 -17.19 -7.67
C TYR A 100 -8.15 -17.55 -9.15
N MET A 101 -7.70 -16.60 -10.01
CA MET A 101 -7.57 -16.78 -11.46
C MET A 101 -8.79 -17.49 -12.05
N ILE A 102 -10.00 -17.09 -11.60
CA ILE A 102 -11.23 -17.69 -12.12
C ILE A 102 -11.44 -17.10 -13.51
N ASP A 103 -10.77 -17.70 -14.49
CA ASP A 103 -10.95 -17.40 -15.89
C ASP A 103 -12.20 -18.12 -16.37
N PHE A 104 -13.33 -17.41 -16.35
CA PHE A 104 -14.65 -17.92 -16.75
C PHE A 104 -14.71 -18.33 -18.23
N THR A 105 -13.64 -18.12 -18.99
CA THR A 105 -13.51 -18.55 -20.38
C THR A 105 -13.05 -20.00 -20.52
N THR A 106 -12.59 -20.64 -19.44
CA THR A 106 -12.24 -22.06 -19.44
C THR A 106 -13.41 -22.89 -18.89
N ASP A 107 -13.82 -23.90 -19.65
CA ASP A 107 -14.95 -24.83 -19.43
C ASP A 107 -14.83 -25.67 -18.15
N LEU A 108 -14.72 -25.05 -16.98
CA LEU A 108 -14.73 -25.73 -15.69
C LEU A 108 -16.18 -25.86 -15.19
N PRO A 109 -16.73 -27.08 -14.99
CA PRO A 109 -18.10 -27.31 -14.56
C PRO A 109 -18.41 -26.84 -13.12
N TYR A 110 -17.43 -26.25 -12.41
CA TYR A 110 -17.53 -25.78 -11.03
C TYR A 110 -17.83 -24.28 -10.89
N SER A 111 -18.02 -23.55 -12.00
CA SER A 111 -18.27 -22.10 -12.05
C SER A 111 -19.37 -21.58 -11.09
N PRO A 112 -20.59 -22.19 -11.00
CA PRO A 112 -21.64 -21.65 -10.14
C PRO A 112 -21.43 -21.92 -8.64
N LEU A 113 -20.85 -23.06 -8.28
CA LEU A 113 -20.60 -23.41 -6.87
C LEU A 113 -19.49 -22.52 -6.28
N ILE A 114 -18.44 -22.25 -7.05
CA ILE A 114 -17.38 -21.32 -6.66
C ILE A 114 -17.93 -19.90 -6.53
N TRP A 115 -18.80 -19.47 -7.46
CA TRP A 115 -19.44 -18.17 -7.39
C TRP A 115 -20.34 -18.03 -6.15
N LEU A 116 -21.15 -19.05 -5.85
CA LEU A 116 -21.96 -19.11 -4.63
C LEU A 116 -21.09 -19.05 -3.38
N LEU A 117 -19.97 -19.78 -3.35
CA LEU A 117 -19.04 -19.76 -2.23
C LEU A 117 -18.41 -18.38 -2.04
N VAL A 118 -17.96 -17.72 -3.11
CA VAL A 118 -17.40 -16.35 -3.05
C VAL A 118 -18.45 -15.38 -2.49
N HIS A 119 -19.68 -15.44 -2.99
CA HIS A 119 -20.76 -14.56 -2.51
C HIS A 119 -21.16 -14.88 -1.07
N ALA A 120 -21.19 -16.15 -0.68
CA ALA A 120 -21.48 -16.57 0.69
C ALA A 120 -20.40 -16.08 1.66
N VAL A 121 -19.11 -16.24 1.32
CA VAL A 121 -17.99 -15.73 2.13
C VAL A 121 -18.06 -14.21 2.25
N LEU A 122 -18.29 -13.49 1.15
CA LEU A 122 -18.42 -12.04 1.20
C LEU A 122 -19.65 -11.58 1.97
N ALA A 123 -20.80 -12.25 1.82
CA ALA A 123 -22.00 -11.95 2.57
C ALA A 123 -21.78 -12.14 4.07
N ILE A 124 -21.10 -13.21 4.47
CA ILE A 124 -20.69 -13.45 5.85
C ILE A 124 -19.79 -12.33 6.34
N ILE A 125 -18.74 -11.97 5.60
CA ILE A 125 -17.81 -10.89 5.98
C ILE A 125 -18.56 -9.56 6.16
N TYR A 126 -19.38 -9.17 5.19
CA TYR A 126 -20.11 -7.90 5.23
C TYR A 126 -21.19 -7.89 6.32
N LEU A 127 -21.90 -9.00 6.53
CA LEU A 127 -22.86 -9.16 7.63
C LEU A 127 -22.15 -9.05 8.98
N PHE A 128 -21.03 -9.73 9.17
CA PHE A 128 -20.24 -9.61 10.40
C PHE A 128 -19.76 -8.18 10.60
N THR A 129 -19.19 -7.51 9.60
CA THR A 129 -18.76 -6.10 9.74
C THR A 129 -19.91 -5.16 10.06
N GLY A 130 -21.09 -5.37 9.47
CA GLY A 130 -22.29 -4.57 9.75
C GLY A 130 -22.83 -4.79 11.17
N LEU A 131 -22.80 -6.03 11.67
CA LEU A 131 -23.30 -6.39 13.00
C LEU A 131 -22.33 -6.00 14.12
N THR A 132 -21.03 -6.08 13.87
CA THR A 132 -19.99 -5.82 14.88
C THR A 132 -19.46 -4.40 14.87
N GLY A 133 -19.75 -3.63 13.81
CA GLY A 133 -19.15 -2.32 13.59
C GLY A 133 -17.65 -2.39 13.26
N TYR A 134 -17.08 -3.58 13.04
CA TYR A 134 -15.70 -3.71 12.60
C TYR A 134 -15.51 -3.16 11.20
N GLU A 135 -14.41 -2.46 11.01
CA GLU A 135 -14.01 -1.91 9.73
C GLU A 135 -13.53 -3.01 8.78
N THR A 136 -13.83 -2.87 7.49
CA THR A 136 -13.37 -3.81 6.46
C THR A 136 -11.85 -3.73 6.30
N PRO A 137 -11.17 -4.82 5.89
CA PRO A 137 -9.72 -4.80 5.68
C PRO A 137 -9.26 -3.67 4.74
N MET A 138 -10.00 -3.44 3.66
CA MET A 138 -9.68 -2.40 2.68
C MET A 138 -9.79 -0.99 3.29
N ALA A 139 -10.83 -0.73 4.09
CA ALA A 139 -10.95 0.54 4.80
C ALA A 139 -9.79 0.71 5.80
N HIS A 140 -9.45 -0.36 6.51
CA HIS A 140 -8.31 -0.35 7.43
C HIS A 140 -6.98 -0.03 6.75
N TRP A 141 -6.68 -0.66 5.61
CA TRP A 141 -5.44 -0.39 4.86
C TRP A 141 -5.40 1.03 4.31
N ARG A 142 -6.49 1.52 3.71
CA ARG A 142 -6.62 2.89 3.19
C ARG A 142 -6.34 3.94 4.27
N ARG A 143 -6.93 3.76 5.45
CA ARG A 143 -6.69 4.66 6.59
C ARG A 143 -5.27 4.55 7.12
N SER A 144 -4.70 3.34 7.17
CA SER A 144 -3.39 3.11 7.77
C SER A 144 -2.25 3.75 7.00
N ILE A 145 -2.28 3.71 5.66
CA ILE A 145 -1.23 4.32 4.82
C ILE A 145 -1.22 5.87 4.86
N LEU A 146 -2.28 6.49 5.36
CA LEU A 146 -2.34 7.95 5.59
C LEU A 146 -2.15 8.33 7.07
N SER A 147 -1.89 7.36 7.94
CA SER A 147 -1.77 7.59 9.37
C SER A 147 -0.41 8.18 9.74
N LYS A 148 -0.40 9.42 10.23
CA LYS A 148 0.80 10.08 10.81
C LYS A 148 1.39 9.34 12.01
N LYS A 149 0.58 8.50 12.66
CA LYS A 149 1.04 7.63 13.74
C LYS A 149 1.97 6.53 13.21
N LEU A 150 1.71 6.04 12.00
CA LEU A 150 2.46 4.93 11.41
C LEU A 150 3.60 5.42 10.53
N ILE A 151 3.39 6.54 9.83
CA ILE A 151 4.32 7.06 8.82
C ILE A 151 4.65 8.51 9.12
N ASP A 152 5.94 8.81 9.17
CA ASP A 152 6.46 10.17 9.33
C ASP A 152 6.82 10.76 7.97
N CYS A 153 5.80 11.11 7.19
CA CYS A 153 5.92 11.90 5.97
C CYS A 153 4.56 12.46 5.53
N ASP A 154 4.59 13.40 4.59
CA ASP A 154 3.40 14.01 4.00
C ASP A 154 3.30 13.79 2.49
N LYS A 155 4.14 12.95 1.87
CA LYS A 155 4.21 12.79 0.40
C LYS A 155 3.73 11.41 -0.05
N VAL A 156 2.79 11.38 -0.99
CA VAL A 156 2.30 10.13 -1.58
C VAL A 156 2.06 10.27 -3.08
N TYR A 157 2.63 9.36 -3.85
CA TYR A 157 2.42 9.28 -5.29
C TYR A 157 1.55 8.06 -5.61
N TYR A 158 0.49 8.28 -6.37
CA TYR A 158 -0.41 7.24 -6.84
C TYR A 158 -0.16 6.94 -8.30
N PHE A 159 0.05 5.67 -8.62
CA PHE A 159 0.23 5.18 -9.97
C PHE A 159 -0.98 4.30 -10.25
N SER A 160 -1.69 4.59 -11.33
CA SER A 160 -2.90 3.86 -11.72
C SER A 160 -3.03 3.83 -13.23
N SER A 161 -3.82 2.90 -13.77
CA SER A 161 -4.06 2.81 -15.21
C SER A 161 -5.54 2.73 -15.52
N ILE A 162 -5.97 3.39 -16.60
CA ILE A 162 -7.34 3.22 -17.11
C ILE A 162 -7.62 1.79 -17.60
N ASP A 163 -6.56 1.04 -17.92
CA ASP A 163 -6.61 -0.34 -18.40
C ASP A 163 -6.32 -1.39 -17.30
N ASP A 164 -6.18 -0.96 -16.05
CA ASP A 164 -6.10 -1.88 -14.92
C ASP A 164 -7.47 -2.57 -14.72
N LYS A 165 -7.50 -3.88 -14.98
CA LYS A 165 -8.72 -4.70 -14.87
C LYS A 165 -9.01 -5.16 -13.44
N VAL A 166 -8.06 -4.98 -12.52
CA VAL A 166 -8.15 -5.43 -11.13
C VAL A 166 -8.59 -4.28 -10.24
N ILE A 167 -7.99 -3.11 -10.43
CA ILE A 167 -8.21 -1.91 -9.61
C ILE A 167 -8.74 -0.81 -10.50
N ASP A 168 -9.95 -0.35 -10.22
CA ASP A 168 -10.48 0.82 -10.90
C ASP A 168 -9.65 2.05 -10.49
N TRP A 169 -9.00 2.71 -11.45
CA TRP A 169 -8.21 3.93 -11.21
C TRP A 169 -9.03 5.00 -10.45
N LYS A 170 -10.36 5.02 -10.59
CA LYS A 170 -11.23 5.93 -9.84
C LYS A 170 -11.15 5.72 -8.33
N ASP A 171 -10.96 4.48 -7.88
CA ASP A 171 -10.78 4.19 -6.45
C ASP A 171 -9.48 4.77 -5.93
N VAL A 172 -8.42 4.67 -6.74
CA VAL A 172 -7.11 5.26 -6.45
C VAL A 172 -7.23 6.79 -6.36
N LEU A 173 -7.87 7.43 -7.34
CA LEU A 173 -8.10 8.88 -7.32
C LEU A 173 -9.00 9.33 -6.17
N SER A 174 -9.99 8.52 -5.79
CA SER A 174 -10.82 8.81 -4.62
C SER A 174 -9.98 8.89 -3.35
N HIS A 175 -8.99 8.00 -3.22
CA HIS A 175 -8.08 7.96 -2.09
C HIS A 175 -7.07 9.10 -2.15
N ALA A 176 -6.55 9.41 -3.33
CA ALA A 176 -5.69 10.57 -3.55
C ALA A 176 -6.41 11.88 -3.15
N LYS A 177 -7.70 12.01 -3.49
CA LYS A 177 -8.53 13.14 -3.04
C LYS A 177 -8.69 13.17 -1.52
N GLN A 178 -8.84 12.03 -0.87
CA GLN A 178 -8.88 11.93 0.60
C GLN A 178 -7.53 12.38 1.20
N ALA A 179 -6.41 11.85 0.71
CA ALA A 179 -5.07 12.21 1.16
C ALA A 179 -4.82 13.73 1.05
N ARG A 180 -5.21 14.36 -0.06
CA ARG A 180 -5.12 15.83 -0.20
C ARG A 180 -5.91 16.59 0.86
N LYS A 181 -7.13 16.13 1.19
CA LYS A 181 -7.95 16.75 2.24
C LYS A 181 -7.31 16.62 3.63
N GLU A 182 -6.57 15.54 3.85
CA GLU A 182 -5.81 15.28 5.09
C GLU A 182 -4.44 15.99 5.10
N GLY A 183 -4.14 16.84 4.11
CA GLY A 183 -2.94 17.67 4.06
C GLY A 183 -1.72 17.02 3.40
N TRP A 184 -1.88 15.88 2.74
CA TRP A 184 -0.79 15.23 2.03
C TRP A 184 -0.45 15.96 0.71
N GLU A 185 0.84 16.02 0.38
CA GLU A 185 1.34 16.34 -0.94
C GLU A 185 1.15 15.12 -1.85
N VAL A 186 0.14 15.21 -2.72
CA VAL A 186 -0.29 14.10 -3.57
C VAL A 186 0.05 14.33 -5.04
N LYS A 187 0.72 13.35 -5.66
CA LYS A 187 0.85 13.26 -7.11
C LYS A 187 0.10 12.04 -7.64
N GLU A 188 -0.53 12.20 -8.79
CA GLU A 188 -1.27 11.13 -9.47
C GLU A 188 -0.64 10.97 -10.85
N LEU A 189 -0.17 9.76 -11.15
CA LEU A 189 0.31 9.35 -12.45
C LEU A 189 -0.71 8.36 -13.00
N LEU A 190 -1.53 8.84 -13.94
CA LEU A 190 -2.52 8.03 -14.63
C LEU A 190 -1.94 7.55 -15.95
N TYR A 191 -1.76 6.24 -16.04
CA TYR A 191 -1.23 5.54 -17.19
C TYR A 191 -2.35 5.04 -18.11
N ASP A 192 -1.96 4.80 -19.34
CA ASP A 192 -2.75 4.17 -20.38
C ASP A 192 -2.05 2.89 -20.85
N TYR A 193 -2.82 1.88 -21.25
CA TYR A 193 -2.37 0.61 -21.81
C TYR A 193 -1.35 -0.13 -20.95
N THR A 194 -1.47 -0.03 -19.64
CA THR A 194 -0.63 -0.80 -18.71
C THR A 194 -1.50 -1.74 -17.87
N PRO A 195 -1.10 -3.00 -17.70
CA PRO A 195 -1.81 -3.94 -16.85
C PRO A 195 -1.60 -3.59 -15.37
N HIS A 196 -2.39 -4.23 -14.51
CA HIS A 196 -2.26 -4.15 -13.05
C HIS A 196 -0.80 -4.39 -12.61
N CYS A 197 -0.26 -3.47 -11.79
CA CYS A 197 1.13 -3.48 -11.29
C CYS A 197 2.20 -3.50 -12.41
N GLY A 198 1.85 -3.11 -13.62
CA GLY A 198 2.71 -3.17 -14.80
C GLY A 198 3.14 -1.81 -15.34
N HIS A 199 2.91 -0.72 -14.60
CA HIS A 199 3.12 0.64 -15.08
C HIS A 199 4.58 0.96 -15.40
N ILE A 200 5.53 0.33 -14.70
CA ILE A 200 6.98 0.49 -14.94
C ILE A 200 7.41 0.15 -16.37
N ARG A 201 6.65 -0.71 -17.08
CA ARG A 201 6.97 -1.13 -18.45
C ARG A 201 6.59 -0.10 -19.52
N ARG A 202 5.95 1.01 -19.14
CA ARG A 202 5.49 2.03 -20.08
C ARG A 202 6.62 3.01 -20.40
N GLU A 203 7.20 2.87 -21.58
CA GLU A 203 8.32 3.71 -22.05
C GLU A 203 7.92 5.12 -22.53
N LYS A 204 6.62 5.38 -22.78
CA LYS A 204 6.14 6.64 -23.39
C LYS A 204 5.10 7.34 -22.53
N GLN A 205 5.54 7.93 -21.42
CA GLN A 205 4.74 8.80 -20.57
C GLN A 205 5.39 10.17 -20.41
N ARG A 206 4.61 11.18 -20.03
CA ARG A 206 5.14 12.54 -19.79
C ARG A 206 6.19 12.55 -18.67
N ILE A 207 5.99 11.70 -17.67
CA ILE A 207 6.93 11.41 -16.60
C ILE A 207 7.06 9.89 -16.57
N ASN A 208 8.26 9.36 -16.74
CA ASN A 208 8.45 7.91 -16.66
C ASN A 208 8.32 7.45 -15.22
N TYR A 209 8.01 6.16 -15.05
CA TYR A 209 7.85 5.56 -13.74
C TYR A 209 9.10 5.76 -12.85
N GLU A 210 10.28 5.49 -13.43
CA GLU A 210 11.57 5.61 -12.76
C GLU A 210 11.89 7.05 -12.38
N ASP A 211 11.58 8.01 -13.26
CA ASP A 211 11.74 9.44 -13.00
C ASP A 211 10.90 9.85 -11.79
N ALA A 212 9.65 9.41 -11.71
CA ALA A 212 8.79 9.71 -10.58
C ALA A 212 9.30 9.13 -9.25
N VAL A 213 9.81 7.89 -9.28
CA VAL A 213 10.46 7.25 -8.13
C VAL A 213 11.68 8.05 -7.71
N TYR A 214 12.54 8.43 -8.66
CA TYR A 214 13.75 9.21 -8.42
C TYR A 214 13.44 10.60 -7.85
N TYR A 215 12.45 11.32 -8.41
CA TYR A 215 12.06 12.64 -7.91
C TYR A 215 11.51 12.57 -6.49
N LEU A 216 10.69 11.56 -6.18
CA LEU A 216 10.20 11.37 -4.82
C LEU A 216 11.35 11.05 -3.85
N TRP A 217 12.26 10.15 -4.25
CA TRP A 217 13.44 9.82 -3.46
C TRP A 217 14.27 11.06 -3.14
N GLU A 218 14.59 11.87 -4.15
CA GLU A 218 15.39 13.10 -4.02
C GLU A 218 14.64 14.28 -3.40
N GLY A 219 13.34 14.13 -3.14
CA GLY A 219 12.48 15.21 -2.63
C GLY A 219 12.28 16.35 -3.63
N LYS A 220 12.53 16.11 -4.92
CA LYS A 220 12.33 17.07 -6.01
C LYS A 220 10.84 17.14 -6.37
N LYS A 221 10.38 18.32 -6.80
CA LYS A 221 9.01 18.48 -7.29
C LYS A 221 8.92 18.06 -8.75
N ILE A 222 7.85 17.35 -9.07
CA ILE A 222 7.41 17.03 -10.44
C ILE A 222 6.36 18.05 -10.90
#